data_AF-R7T750-F1
#
_entry.id   AF-R7T750-F1
#
_cell.length_a   1.000
_cell.length_b   1.000
_cell.length_c   1.000
_cell.angle_alpha   90.00
_cell.angle_beta   90.00
_cell.angle_gamma   90.00
#
_symmetry.space_group_name_H-M   'P 1'
#
loop_
_entity.id
_entity.type
_entity.pdbx_description
1 polymer ?
#
loop_
_entity_poly.entity_id
_entity_poly.type
_entity_poly.pdbx_seq_one_letter_code
_entity_poly.pdbx_strand_id
1 'polypeptide(L)'
;IVREKFPNSAIAVAMATSKPPTLAISPAGVHVAFEGHMNFSVFPLESNERTLLFSTFTTVDAVLKVELKNKKIVASVETMKPTVKVIDSSIGEIPFASDFFVKNKINDVLKEGIALPDIDNVEYVNPSLILMKPCPLHIVASLKL
;
A
#
# COMPACT_ATOMS: atom_id res chain seq x y z
N ILE A 1 -13.75 17.03 19.35
CA ILE A 1 -14.92 16.41 18.67
C ILE A 1 -15.01 14.90 18.89
N VAL A 2 -14.20 14.05 18.24
CA VAL A 2 -14.38 12.58 18.35
C VAL A 2 -14.16 12.06 19.78
N ARG A 3 -13.08 12.47 20.44
CA ARG A 3 -12.75 12.06 21.83
C ARG A 3 -13.79 12.52 22.85
N GLU A 4 -14.47 13.63 22.59
CA GLU A 4 -15.50 14.19 23.49
C GLU A 4 -16.84 13.47 23.31
N LYS A 5 -17.20 13.11 22.08
CA LYS A 5 -18.45 12.38 21.78
C LYS A 5 -18.36 10.89 22.06
N PHE A 6 -17.16 10.31 21.97
CA PHE A 6 -16.92 8.87 22.12
C PHE A 6 -15.76 8.59 23.09
N PRO A 7 -15.97 8.78 24.40
CA PRO A 7 -14.97 8.41 25.40
C PRO A 7 -14.72 6.90 25.39
N ASN A 8 -13.51 6.48 25.77
CA ASN A 8 -13.11 5.05 25.88
C ASN A 8 -13.40 4.19 24.64
N SER A 9 -13.31 4.82 23.46
CA SER A 9 -13.57 4.16 22.19
C SER A 9 -12.32 4.12 21.33
N ALA A 10 -12.22 3.12 20.46
CA ALA A 10 -11.16 2.99 19.47
C ALA A 10 -11.68 3.34 18.06
N ILE A 11 -10.77 3.71 17.17
CA ILE A 11 -11.09 3.98 15.76
C ILE A 11 -10.66 2.77 14.93
N ALA A 12 -11.60 2.25 14.16
CA ALA A 12 -11.35 1.28 13.11
C ALA A 12 -11.32 1.98 11.75
N VAL A 13 -10.34 1.63 10.93
CA VAL A 13 -10.25 2.08 9.54
C VAL A 13 -10.40 0.86 8.64
N ALA A 14 -11.47 0.82 7.85
CA ALA A 14 -11.66 -0.17 6.81
C ALA A 14 -11.32 0.45 5.47
N MET A 15 -10.45 -0.20 4.70
CA MET A 15 -10.01 0.26 3.39
C MET A 15 -10.35 -0.78 2.33
N ALA A 16 -10.91 -0.33 1.22
CA ALA A 16 -11.22 -1.19 0.08
C ALA A 16 -10.98 -0.45 -1.22
N THR A 17 -10.42 -1.14 -2.21
CA THR A 17 -10.28 -0.61 -3.57
C THR A 17 -11.61 -0.67 -4.31
N SER A 18 -11.99 0.39 -5.00
CA SER A 18 -13.24 0.44 -5.78
C SER A 18 -13.13 -0.33 -7.10
N LYS A 19 -11.91 -0.52 -7.59
CA LYS A 19 -11.56 -1.31 -8.78
C LYS A 19 -10.18 -1.95 -8.61
N PRO A 20 -9.84 -3.00 -9.39
CA PRO A 20 -8.50 -3.56 -9.37
C PRO A 20 -7.43 -2.49 -9.61
N PRO A 21 -6.34 -2.46 -8.79
CA PRO A 21 -5.25 -1.52 -8.98
C PRO A 21 -4.54 -1.80 -10.30
N THR A 22 -4.05 -0.75 -10.95
CA THR A 22 -3.25 -0.87 -12.16
C THR A 22 -1.77 -0.82 -11.83
N LEU A 23 -0.99 -1.60 -12.58
CA LEU A 23 0.46 -1.66 -12.44
C LEU A 23 1.08 -1.52 -13.83
N ALA A 24 2.00 -0.58 -13.98
CA ALA A 24 2.73 -0.34 -15.22
C ALA A 24 4.23 -0.32 -14.94
N ILE A 25 4.98 -1.14 -15.69
CA ILE A 25 6.42 -1.27 -15.51
C ILE A 25 7.13 -0.48 -16.59
N SER A 26 8.14 0.27 -16.18
CA SER A 26 9.02 1.02 -17.07
C SER A 26 10.46 0.99 -16.54
N PRO A 27 11.45 1.35 -17.37
CA PRO A 27 12.83 1.54 -16.87
C PRO A 27 12.94 2.58 -15.75
N ALA A 28 11.98 3.51 -15.64
CA ALA A 28 11.95 4.52 -14.58
C ALA A 28 11.38 3.99 -13.25
N GLY A 29 10.82 2.78 -13.21
CA GLY A 29 10.22 2.20 -12.01
C GLY A 29 8.90 1.50 -12.27
N VAL A 30 8.28 1.05 -11.19
CA VAL A 30 6.95 0.44 -11.20
C VAL A 30 5.92 1.46 -10.77
N HIS A 31 5.08 1.87 -11.71
CA HIS A 31 3.97 2.78 -11.44
C HIS A 31 2.76 1.98 -11.00
N VAL A 32 2.15 2.41 -9.90
CA VAL A 32 0.92 1.83 -9.37
C VAL A 32 -0.11 2.93 -9.23
N ALA A 33 -1.30 2.69 -9.76
CA ALA A 33 -2.44 3.56 -9.55
C ALA A 33 -3.62 2.77 -8.99
N PHE A 34 -4.27 3.31 -7.96
CA PHE A 34 -5.45 2.69 -7.40
C PHE A 34 -6.41 3.74 -6.86
N GLU A 35 -7.67 3.34 -6.74
CA GLU A 35 -8.69 4.15 -6.08
C GLU A 35 -9.55 3.30 -5.17
N GLY A 36 -10.08 3.91 -4.12
CA GLY A 36 -10.78 3.18 -3.07
C GLY A 36 -11.50 4.06 -2.08
N HIS A 37 -12.19 3.40 -1.17
CA HIS A 37 -12.88 4.02 -0.05
C HIS A 37 -12.13 3.68 1.25
N MET A 38 -12.09 4.66 2.15
CA MET A 38 -11.69 4.46 3.54
C MET A 38 -12.86 4.86 4.43
N ASN A 39 -13.31 3.93 5.25
CA ASN A 39 -14.41 4.14 6.20
C ASN A 39 -13.82 4.19 7.61
N PHE A 40 -14.03 5.31 8.28
CA PHE A 40 -13.55 5.55 9.64
C PHE A 40 -14.73 5.35 10.58
N SER A 41 -14.63 4.33 11.42
CA SER A 41 -15.66 4.00 12.41
C SER A 41 -15.10 4.08 13.80
N VAL A 42 -15.94 4.43 14.76
CA VAL A 42 -15.64 4.34 16.19
C VAL A 42 -16.35 3.13 16.76
N PHE A 43 -15.73 2.45 17.72
CA PHE A 43 -16.38 1.40 18.49
C PHE A 43 -15.97 1.50 19.97
N PRO A 44 -16.90 1.33 20.91
CA PRO A 44 -16.56 1.21 22.33
C PRO A 44 -15.61 0.02 22.55
N LEU A 45 -14.66 0.12 23.49
CA LEU A 45 -13.78 -1.03 23.76
C LEU A 45 -14.53 -2.25 24.35
N GLU A 46 -15.70 -1.99 24.94
CA GLU A 46 -16.55 -2.99 25.58
C GLU A 46 -17.57 -3.62 24.63
N SER A 47 -17.91 -2.95 23.52
CA SER A 47 -18.82 -3.47 22.49
C SER A 47 -18.17 -3.34 21.11
N ASN A 48 -18.12 -4.44 20.36
CA ASN A 48 -17.53 -4.40 19.01
C ASN A 48 -18.50 -3.77 17.97
N GLU A 49 -19.49 -2.99 18.42
CA GLU A 49 -20.46 -2.30 17.59
C GLU A 49 -19.82 -1.05 16.99
N ARG A 50 -19.90 -0.92 15.67
CA ARG A 50 -19.20 0.11 14.92
C ARG A 50 -20.16 1.20 14.46
N THR A 51 -19.84 2.43 14.81
CA THR A 51 -20.52 3.64 14.33
C THR A 51 -19.64 4.34 13.30
N LEU A 52 -20.15 4.52 12.09
CA LEU A 52 -19.44 5.25 11.03
C LEU A 52 -19.33 6.74 11.39
N LEU A 53 -18.10 7.24 11.41
CA LEU A 53 -17.82 8.66 11.62
C LEU A 53 -17.79 9.42 10.30
N PHE A 54 -17.00 8.93 9.35
CA PHE A 54 -16.86 9.53 8.02
C PHE A 54 -16.27 8.54 7.04
N SER A 55 -16.49 8.82 5.76
CA SER A 55 -15.98 8.02 4.65
C SER A 55 -15.25 8.92 3.67
N THR A 56 -14.16 8.42 3.12
CA THR A 56 -13.35 9.14 2.13
C THR A 56 -13.19 8.34 0.86
N PHE A 57 -13.16 9.01 -0.28
CA PHE A 57 -12.67 8.47 -1.54
C PHE A 57 -11.20 8.85 -1.68
N THR A 58 -10.36 7.89 -2.03
CA THR A 58 -8.92 8.07 -2.15
C THR A 58 -8.47 7.57 -3.51
N THR A 59 -7.77 8.41 -4.25
CA THR A 59 -7.03 8.02 -5.46
C THR A 59 -5.55 8.16 -5.17
N VAL A 60 -4.76 7.16 -5.55
CA VAL A 60 -3.32 7.15 -5.35
C VAL A 60 -2.62 6.88 -6.67
N ASP A 61 -1.62 7.71 -6.94
CA ASP A 61 -0.60 7.47 -7.96
C ASP A 61 0.75 7.36 -7.24
N ALA A 62 1.45 6.24 -7.42
CA ALA A 62 2.69 5.94 -6.74
C ALA A 62 3.73 5.38 -7.70
N VAL A 63 4.99 5.74 -7.46
CA VAL A 63 6.16 5.10 -8.05
C VAL A 63 6.81 4.24 -6.98
N LEU A 64 6.93 2.95 -7.28
CA LEU A 64 7.59 1.98 -6.44
C LEU A 64 9.01 1.73 -6.95
N LYS A 65 9.94 1.72 -6.00
CA LYS A 65 11.29 1.22 -6.19
C LYS A 65 11.31 -0.25 -5.83
N VAL A 66 11.72 -1.10 -6.78
CA VAL A 66 11.79 -2.54 -6.60
C VAL A 66 13.24 -2.96 -6.46
N GLU A 67 13.51 -3.81 -5.48
CA GLU A 67 14.84 -4.31 -5.16
C GLU A 67 14.78 -5.82 -4.90
N LEU A 68 15.91 -6.49 -5.05
CA LEU A 68 16.02 -7.90 -4.70
C LEU A 68 16.77 -8.04 -3.38
N LYS A 69 16.13 -8.69 -2.40
CA LYS A 69 16.68 -8.89 -1.06
C LYS A 69 16.33 -10.29 -0.57
N ASN A 70 17.34 -11.06 -0.14
CA ASN A 70 17.15 -12.40 0.46
C ASN A 70 16.27 -13.35 -0.39
N LYS A 71 16.57 -13.48 -1.70
CA LYS A 71 15.77 -14.25 -2.68
C LYS A 71 14.30 -13.79 -2.80
N LYS A 72 13.98 -12.56 -2.42
CA LYS A 72 12.66 -11.95 -2.59
C LYS A 72 12.74 -10.67 -3.38
N ILE A 73 11.74 -10.45 -4.23
CA ILE A 73 11.46 -9.15 -4.82
C ILE A 73 10.71 -8.34 -3.78
N VAL A 74 11.34 -7.29 -3.27
CA VAL A 74 10.73 -6.35 -2.32
C VAL A 74 10.50 -5.02 -3.04
N ALA A 75 9.51 -4.27 -2.59
CA ALA A 75 9.26 -2.94 -3.10
C ALA A 75 9.14 -1.92 -1.97
N SER A 76 9.38 -0.67 -2.30
CA SER A 76 9.16 0.46 -1.40
C SER A 76 8.58 1.62 -2.18
N VAL A 77 7.75 2.42 -1.52
CA VAL A 77 7.15 3.62 -2.12
C VAL A 77 8.21 4.72 -2.21
N GLU A 78 8.63 5.06 -3.42
CA GLU A 78 9.57 6.15 -3.68
C GLU A 78 8.83 7.49 -3.69
N THR A 79 7.82 7.61 -4.54
CA THR A 79 6.93 8.77 -4.58
C THR A 79 5.48 8.32 -4.52
N MET A 80 4.63 9.13 -3.88
CA MET A 80 3.20 8.88 -3.77
C MET A 80 2.45 10.21 -3.74
N LYS A 81 1.41 10.33 -4.55
CA LYS A 81 0.51 11.46 -4.58
C LYS A 81 -0.91 10.96 -4.33
N PRO A 82 -1.31 10.82 -3.06
CA PRO A 82 -2.69 10.53 -2.73
C PRO A 82 -3.53 11.79 -2.93
N THR A 83 -4.76 11.62 -3.40
CA THR A 83 -5.81 12.65 -3.36
C THR A 83 -6.97 12.05 -2.59
N VAL A 84 -7.35 12.71 -1.50
CA VAL A 84 -8.42 12.25 -0.62
C VAL A 84 -9.55 13.26 -0.58
N LYS A 85 -10.77 12.76 -0.73
CA LYS A 85 -12.01 13.52 -0.69
C LYS A 85 -12.92 12.91 0.36
N VAL A 86 -13.39 13.71 1.31
CA VAL A 86 -14.46 13.27 2.23
C VAL A 86 -15.74 13.14 1.41
N ILE A 87 -16.38 11.98 1.48
CA ILE A 87 -17.64 11.68 0.78
C ILE A 87 -18.82 11.98 1.70
N ASP A 88 -18.71 11.53 2.94
CA ASP A 88 -19.74 11.64 3.96
C ASP A 88 -19.09 11.80 5.34
N SER A 89 -19.75 12.52 6.25
CA SER A 89 -19.27 12.76 7.61
C SER A 89 -20.43 13.06 8.56
N SER A 90 -20.54 12.25 9.61
CA SER A 90 -21.48 12.45 10.72
C SER A 90 -20.92 13.38 11.82
N ILE A 91 -19.67 13.83 11.68
CA ILE A 91 -18.96 14.65 12.67
C ILE A 91 -18.59 16.05 12.18
N GLY A 92 -19.07 16.45 10.99
CA GLY A 92 -18.83 17.76 10.39
C GLY A 92 -17.60 17.79 9.47
N GLU A 93 -17.07 18.99 9.21
CA GLU A 93 -15.90 19.16 8.34
C GLU A 93 -14.63 18.60 9.00
N ILE A 94 -13.82 17.86 8.23
CA ILE A 94 -12.64 17.16 8.73
C ILE A 94 -11.42 17.59 7.91
N PRO A 95 -10.45 18.30 8.51
CA PRO A 95 -9.14 18.47 7.90
C PRO A 95 -8.39 17.13 7.97
N PHE A 96 -8.30 16.42 6.85
CA PHE A 96 -7.70 15.08 6.79
C PHE A 96 -6.35 15.09 6.05
N ALA A 97 -5.27 14.77 6.77
CA ALA A 97 -3.94 14.57 6.20
C ALA A 97 -3.70 13.08 5.92
N SER A 98 -4.04 12.65 4.69
CA SER A 98 -4.04 11.25 4.26
C SER A 98 -2.67 10.60 4.05
N ASP A 99 -1.66 11.43 3.83
CA ASP A 99 -0.47 11.00 3.10
C ASP A 99 0.40 10.03 3.91
N PHE A 100 0.38 10.19 5.24
CA PHE A 100 1.18 9.38 6.15
C PHE A 100 0.59 7.98 6.36
N PHE A 101 -0.73 7.87 6.51
CA PHE A 101 -1.38 6.60 6.85
C PHE A 101 -1.33 5.61 5.68
N VAL A 102 -1.66 6.08 4.47
CA VAL A 102 -1.71 5.24 3.26
C VAL A 102 -0.31 4.74 2.91
N LYS A 103 0.71 5.60 2.96
CA LYS A 103 2.09 5.24 2.63
C LYS A 103 2.64 4.14 3.55
N ASN A 104 2.41 4.28 4.86
CA ASN A 104 2.91 3.32 5.83
C ASN A 104 2.28 1.94 5.63
N LYS A 105 0.95 1.89 5.44
CA LYS A 105 0.28 0.61 5.26
C LYS A 105 0.71 -0.11 3.98
N ILE A 106 0.90 0.63 2.88
CA ILE A 106 1.42 0.06 1.63
C ILE A 106 2.84 -0.48 1.85
N ASN A 107 3.72 0.32 2.45
CA ASN A 107 5.10 -0.10 2.69
C ASN A 107 5.20 -1.35 3.57
N ASP A 108 4.30 -1.53 4.54
CA ASP A 108 4.31 -2.72 5.38
C ASP A 108 3.99 -3.99 4.59
N VAL A 109 3.06 -3.92 3.63
CA VAL A 109 2.76 -5.04 2.72
C VAL A 109 3.90 -5.28 1.73
N LEU A 110 4.45 -4.21 1.13
CA LEU A 110 5.51 -4.34 0.12
C LEU A 110 6.83 -4.88 0.69
N LYS A 111 7.08 -4.71 2.00
CA LYS A 111 8.24 -5.27 2.70
C LYS A 111 8.20 -6.79 2.82
N GLU A 112 7.02 -7.42 2.83
CA GLU A 112 6.91 -8.89 2.90
C GLU A 112 7.56 -9.54 1.67
N GLY A 113 7.43 -8.86 0.53
CA GLY A 113 8.02 -9.22 -0.76
C GLY A 113 7.38 -10.45 -1.39
N ILE A 114 7.80 -10.73 -2.63
CA ILE A 114 7.41 -11.93 -3.38
C ILE A 114 8.64 -12.82 -3.48
N ALA A 115 8.51 -14.09 -3.10
CA ALA A 115 9.61 -15.05 -3.21
C ALA A 115 9.94 -15.32 -4.69
N LEU A 116 11.23 -15.40 -4.98
CA LEU A 116 11.68 -15.93 -6.27
C LEU A 116 11.37 -17.43 -6.36
N PRO A 117 11.11 -17.96 -7.56
CA PRO A 117 11.06 -19.40 -7.77
C PRO A 117 12.40 -20.01 -7.33
N ASP A 118 12.34 -21.01 -6.45
CA ASP A 118 13.53 -21.74 -6.04
C ASP A 118 13.89 -22.73 -7.14
N ILE A 119 15.16 -22.77 -7.52
CA ILE A 119 15.68 -23.71 -8.50
C ILE A 119 16.72 -24.55 -7.76
N ASP A 120 16.52 -25.87 -7.77
CA ASP A 120 17.40 -26.79 -7.07
C ASP A 120 18.86 -26.61 -7.51
N ASN A 121 19.75 -26.55 -6.52
CA ASN A 121 21.19 -26.35 -6.71
C ASN A 121 21.59 -25.05 -7.41
N VAL A 122 20.73 -24.02 -7.39
CA VAL A 122 21.04 -22.69 -7.91
C VAL A 122 21.09 -21.67 -6.77
N GLU A 123 22.27 -21.07 -6.59
CA GLU A 123 22.45 -19.90 -5.74
C GLU A 123 22.57 -18.63 -6.60
N TYR A 124 21.72 -17.65 -6.32
CA TYR A 124 21.78 -16.33 -6.94
C TYR A 124 22.92 -15.51 -6.32
N VAL A 125 24.05 -15.38 -7.02
CA VAL A 125 25.18 -14.53 -6.58
C VAL A 125 25.09 -13.16 -7.25
N ASN A 126 25.13 -12.10 -6.43
CA ASN A 126 24.99 -10.70 -6.84
C ASN A 126 23.83 -10.43 -7.81
N PRO A 127 22.61 -10.89 -7.49
CA PRO A 127 21.50 -10.72 -8.40
C PRO A 127 21.10 -9.25 -8.52
N SER A 128 20.87 -8.79 -9.75
CA SER A 128 20.39 -7.45 -10.05
C SER A 128 19.02 -7.51 -10.74
N LEU A 129 18.18 -6.52 -10.43
CA LEU A 129 16.85 -6.38 -11.00
C LEU A 129 16.87 -5.31 -12.08
N ILE A 130 16.47 -5.66 -13.30
CA ILE A 130 16.36 -4.72 -14.41
C ILE A 130 14.89 -4.68 -14.86
N LEU A 131 14.30 -3.50 -14.83
CA LEU A 131 12.94 -3.25 -15.31
C LEU A 131 12.99 -2.86 -16.79
N MET A 132 12.26 -3.57 -17.65
CA MET A 132 12.25 -3.34 -19.10
C MET A 132 10.81 -3.30 -19.65
N LYS A 133 10.66 -2.79 -20.87
CA LYS A 133 9.46 -2.98 -21.73
C LYS A 133 9.89 -3.77 -22.96
N PRO A 134 9.12 -4.76 -23.47
CA PRO A 134 7.82 -5.28 -22.99
C PRO A 134 7.94 -6.40 -21.95
N CYS A 135 9.16 -6.90 -21.68
CA CYS A 135 9.41 -7.93 -20.68
C CYS A 135 9.65 -7.25 -19.31
N PRO A 136 8.74 -7.43 -18.33
CA PRO A 136 8.69 -6.55 -17.17
C PRO A 136 9.82 -6.75 -16.14
N LEU A 137 10.52 -7.89 -16.16
CA LEU A 137 11.48 -8.22 -15.11
C LEU A 137 12.59 -9.13 -15.62
N HIS A 138 13.85 -8.67 -15.55
CA HIS A 138 15.01 -9.53 -15.67
C HIS A 138 15.75 -9.63 -14.34
N ILE A 139 16.07 -10.86 -13.94
CA ILE A 139 16.96 -11.16 -12.83
C ILE A 139 18.27 -11.63 -13.46
N VAL A 140 19.32 -10.82 -13.30
CA VAL A 140 20.66 -11.19 -13.74
C VAL A 140 21.45 -11.59 -12.52
N ALA A 141 21.88 -12.85 -12.45
CA ALA A 141 22.68 -13.37 -11.35
C ALA A 141 23.82 -14.22 -11.88
N SER A 142 24.94 -14.21 -11.18
CA SER A 142 25.98 -15.21 -11.39
C SER A 142 25.57 -16.50 -10.67
N LEU A 143 25.67 -17.63 -11.35
CA LEU A 143 25.38 -18.93 -10.77
C LEU A 143 26.64 -19.47 -10.10
N LYS A 144 26.51 -19.97 -8.88
CA LYS A 144 27.51 -20.85 -8.28
C LYS A 144 26.99 -22.28 -8.41
N LEU A 145 27.66 -23.08 -9.25
CA LEU A 145 27.43 -24.52 -9.41
C LEU A 145 28.21 -25.30 -8.36
#